data_AF-A0A257YDV2-F1
#
_entry.id   AF-A0A257YDV2-F1
#
_cell.length_a   1.000
_cell.length_b   1.000
_cell.length_c   1.000
_cell.angle_alpha   90.00
_cell.angle_beta   90.00
_cell.angle_gamma   90.00
#
_symmetry.space_group_name_H-M   'P 1'
#
loop_
_entity.id
_entity.type
_entity.pdbx_description
1 polymer ?
#
loop_
_entity_poly.entity_id
_entity_poly.type
_entity_poly.pdbx_seq_one_letter_code
_entity_poly.pdbx_strand_id
1 'polypeptide(L)'
;MRLEQHDPLPFELWLSELGKLAEAAASELAEHEDRAVRRAYYLLQLAPPSLRALGDPGLAESTIELLLENGHAEQAARLIAGPGSTITLTRPRARHRHQAVISVAGALSAHGEGDSPALALVGAWTGLFRKAPEHALLRLSASR
;
A
#
# COMPACT_ATOMS: atom_id res chain seq x y z
N MET A 1 -21.56 14.04 -0.48
CA MET A 1 -20.32 14.17 -1.25
C MET A 1 -20.14 12.85 -2.00
N ARG A 2 -20.27 12.83 -3.33
CA ARG A 2 -20.03 11.61 -4.12
C ARG A 2 -18.53 11.44 -4.24
N LEU A 3 -18.00 10.29 -3.84
CA LEU A 3 -16.68 9.83 -4.26
C LEU A 3 -16.69 9.83 -5.78
N GLU A 4 -15.79 10.56 -6.44
CA GLU A 4 -15.57 10.40 -7.87
C GLU A 4 -15.16 8.94 -8.08
N GLN A 5 -16.05 8.14 -8.66
CA GLN A 5 -15.73 6.75 -8.97
C GLN A 5 -14.78 6.77 -10.15
N HIS A 6 -13.49 6.69 -9.86
CA HIS A 6 -12.50 6.34 -10.88
C HIS A 6 -12.77 4.91 -11.34
N ASP A 7 -12.88 4.72 -12.65
CA ASP A 7 -13.00 3.40 -13.25
C ASP A 7 -11.76 2.57 -12.85
N PRO A 8 -11.94 1.34 -12.33
CA PRO A 8 -10.82 0.48 -12.00
C PRO A 8 -9.92 0.23 -13.22
N LEU A 9 -8.62 0.15 -13.00
CA LEU A 9 -7.69 -0.30 -14.04
C LEU A 9 -7.93 -1.79 -14.34
N PRO A 10 -7.71 -2.24 -15.59
CA PRO A 10 -7.60 -3.66 -15.89
C PRO A 10 -6.58 -4.34 -14.96
N PHE A 11 -6.92 -5.52 -14.43
CA PHE A 11 -6.13 -6.20 -13.39
C PHE A 11 -4.63 -6.30 -13.72
N GLU A 12 -4.29 -6.71 -14.94
CA GLU A 12 -2.89 -6.85 -15.39
C GLU A 12 -2.14 -5.52 -15.39
N LEU A 13 -2.78 -4.44 -15.84
CA LEU A 13 -2.19 -3.11 -15.85
C LEU A 13 -2.03 -2.58 -14.43
N TRP A 14 -3.03 -2.80 -13.58
CA TRP A 14 -2.97 -2.45 -12.17
C TRP A 14 -1.83 -3.18 -11.44
N LEU A 15 -1.68 -4.49 -11.68
CA LEU A 15 -0.61 -5.31 -11.11
C LEU A 15 0.78 -4.87 -11.62
N SER A 16 0.88 -4.50 -12.90
CA SER A 16 2.11 -3.94 -13.46
C SER A 16 2.52 -2.63 -12.76
N GLU A 17 1.57 -1.70 -12.57
CA GLU A 17 1.83 -0.44 -11.85
C GLU A 17 2.18 -0.67 -10.38
N LEU A 18 1.54 -1.65 -9.73
CA LEU A 18 1.89 -2.09 -8.38
C LEU A 18 3.32 -2.60 -8.30
N GLY A 19 3.76 -3.38 -9.29
CA GLY A 19 5.13 -3.89 -9.39
C GLY A 19 6.16 -2.76 -9.53
N LYS A 20 5.91 -1.80 -10.43
CA LYS A 20 6.78 -0.63 -10.61
C LYS A 20 6.89 0.21 -9.32
N LEU A 21 5.79 0.39 -8.60
CA LEU A 21 5.79 1.09 -7.32
C LEU A 21 6.59 0.32 -6.25
N ALA A 22 6.46 -1.00 -6.19
CA ALA A 22 7.21 -1.85 -5.27
C ALA A 22 8.73 -1.74 -5.52
N GLU A 23 9.15 -1.79 -6.79
CA GLU A 23 10.55 -1.61 -7.18
C GLU A 23 11.07 -0.23 -6.83
N ALA A 24 10.29 0.82 -7.10
CA ALA A 24 10.66 2.20 -6.78
C ALA A 24 10.80 2.42 -5.26
N ALA A 25 9.92 1.84 -4.44
CA ALA A 25 9.98 1.96 -2.99
C ALA A 25 11.18 1.21 -2.37
N ALA A 26 11.65 0.14 -3.02
CA ALA A 26 12.75 -0.68 -2.55
C ALA A 26 14.14 -0.17 -2.99
N SER A 27 14.20 0.65 -4.03
CA SER A 27 15.45 1.17 -4.61
C SER A 27 16.06 2.32 -3.79
N GLU A 28 17.39 2.38 -3.71
CA GLU A 28 18.15 3.50 -3.12
C GLU A 28 18.10 4.78 -3.97
N LEU A 29 17.66 4.67 -5.23
CA LEU A 29 17.33 5.81 -6.11
C LEU A 29 15.94 6.38 -5.79
N ALA A 30 15.50 6.27 -4.53
CA ALA A 30 14.12 6.37 -4.11
C ALA A 30 13.39 7.58 -4.72
N GLU A 31 12.19 7.32 -5.26
CA GLU A 31 11.23 8.39 -5.45
C GLU A 31 11.07 9.14 -4.11
N HIS A 32 10.94 10.47 -4.16
CA HIS A 32 10.56 11.25 -2.96
C HIS A 32 9.36 10.55 -2.30
N GLU A 33 9.44 10.31 -0.99
CA GLU A 33 8.45 9.51 -0.27
C GLU A 33 7.00 9.98 -0.52
N ASP A 34 6.79 11.29 -0.64
CA ASP A 34 5.50 11.88 -0.99
C ASP A 34 4.94 11.40 -2.34
N ARG A 35 5.82 11.24 -3.35
CA ARG A 35 5.44 10.74 -4.67
C ARG A 35 5.02 9.27 -4.58
N ALA A 36 5.79 8.45 -3.86
CA ALA A 36 5.48 7.05 -3.68
C ALA A 36 4.13 6.85 -2.94
N VAL A 37 3.90 7.64 -1.88
CA VAL A 37 2.64 7.63 -1.12
C VAL A 37 1.47 8.09 -1.98
N ARG A 38 1.62 9.18 -2.74
CA ARG A 38 0.58 9.67 -3.65
C ARG A 38 0.25 8.65 -4.74
N ARG A 39 1.26 7.99 -5.29
CA ARG A 39 1.07 6.92 -6.29
C ARG A 39 0.37 5.70 -5.68
N ALA A 40 0.72 5.31 -4.45
CA ALA A 40 0.02 4.25 -3.72
C ALA A 40 -1.47 4.59 -3.51
N TYR A 41 -1.78 5.85 -3.15
CA TYR A 41 -3.14 6.33 -2.98
C TYR A 41 -3.96 6.20 -4.27
N TYR A 42 -3.49 6.77 -5.38
CA TYR A 42 -4.24 6.67 -6.64
C TYR A 42 -4.35 5.23 -7.14
N LEU A 43 -3.32 4.42 -6.92
CA LEU A 43 -3.38 3.01 -7.29
C LEU A 43 -4.42 2.25 -6.45
N LEU A 44 -4.61 2.59 -5.18
CA LEU A 44 -5.70 2.05 -4.35
C LEU A 44 -7.08 2.44 -4.91
N GLN A 45 -7.26 3.70 -5.33
CA GLN A 45 -8.52 4.16 -5.94
C GLN A 45 -8.84 3.41 -7.25
N LEU A 46 -7.80 3.11 -8.02
CA LEU A 46 -7.87 2.37 -9.27
C LEU A 46 -7.88 0.84 -9.09
N ALA A 47 -7.87 0.34 -7.84
CA ALA A 47 -7.79 -1.08 -7.58
C ALA A 47 -9.03 -1.84 -8.08
N PRO A 48 -8.85 -3.06 -8.59
CA PRO A 48 -9.96 -3.97 -8.91
C PRO A 48 -10.91 -4.12 -7.72
N PRO A 49 -12.24 -4.20 -7.93
CA PRO A 49 -13.22 -4.24 -6.83
C PRO A 49 -12.97 -5.34 -5.79
N SER A 50 -12.49 -6.50 -6.22
CA SER A 50 -12.15 -7.63 -5.35
C SER A 50 -10.99 -7.37 -4.40
N LEU A 51 -10.12 -6.40 -4.72
CA LEU A 51 -8.95 -6.03 -3.92
C LEU A 51 -9.17 -4.74 -3.10
N ARG A 52 -10.15 -3.89 -3.46
CA ARG A 52 -10.44 -2.64 -2.73
C ARG A 52 -10.68 -2.84 -1.24
N ALA A 53 -11.24 -3.99 -0.84
CA ALA A 53 -11.50 -4.34 0.56
C ALA A 53 -10.24 -4.52 1.42
N LEU A 54 -9.05 -4.59 0.81
CA LEU A 54 -7.77 -4.71 1.52
C LEU A 54 -7.18 -3.36 1.93
N GLY A 55 -7.76 -2.24 1.48
CA GLY A 55 -7.39 -0.90 1.89
C GLY A 55 -8.63 -0.06 2.23
N ASP A 56 -8.47 1.26 2.26
CA ASP A 56 -9.57 2.20 2.44
C ASP A 56 -9.83 3.02 1.16
N PRO A 57 -10.72 2.56 0.26
CA PRO A 57 -11.09 3.33 -0.93
C PRO A 57 -11.89 4.60 -0.60
N GLY A 58 -12.42 4.73 0.62
CA GLY A 58 -13.16 5.92 1.07
C GLY A 58 -12.27 7.08 1.53
N LEU A 59 -10.95 6.88 1.51
CA LEU A 59 -9.98 7.88 1.93
C LEU A 59 -10.03 9.12 1.03
N ALA A 60 -10.33 10.28 1.63
CA ALA A 60 -10.40 11.55 0.92
C ALA A 60 -9.00 12.01 0.48
N GLU A 61 -8.88 12.36 -0.80
CA GLU A 61 -7.63 12.86 -1.41
C GLU A 61 -7.07 14.06 -0.65
N SER A 62 -7.93 15.02 -0.29
CA SER A 62 -7.53 16.21 0.47
C SER A 62 -6.82 15.90 1.78
N THR A 63 -7.16 14.78 2.44
CA THR A 63 -6.50 14.36 3.68
C THR A 63 -5.09 13.86 3.40
N ILE A 64 -4.90 13.11 2.30
CA ILE A 64 -3.58 12.65 1.89
C ILE A 64 -2.70 13.82 1.49
N GLU A 65 -3.20 14.70 0.62
CA GLU A 65 -2.43 15.85 0.14
C GLU A 65 -2.01 16.77 1.29
N LEU A 66 -2.91 17.06 2.23
CA LEU A 66 -2.57 17.87 3.41
C LEU A 66 -1.46 17.24 4.24
N LEU A 67 -1.48 15.92 4.45
CA LEU A 67 -0.42 15.24 5.20
C LEU A 67 0.93 15.32 4.46
N LEU A 68 0.92 15.12 3.14
CA LEU A 68 2.14 15.20 2.33
C LEU A 68 2.73 16.62 2.32
N GLU A 69 1.90 17.64 2.15
CA GLU A 69 2.33 19.05 2.18
C GLU A 69 2.95 19.46 3.52
N ASN A 70 2.51 18.84 4.61
CA ASN A 70 3.07 19.07 5.95
C ASN A 70 4.26 18.14 6.30
N GLY A 71 4.75 17.34 5.35
CA GLY A 71 5.88 16.42 5.56
C GLY A 71 5.53 15.20 6.42
N HIS A 72 4.26 14.83 6.50
CA HIS A 72 3.75 13.68 7.26
C HIS A 72 3.54 12.44 6.38
N ALA A 73 4.52 12.13 5.52
CA ALA A 73 4.46 11.00 4.58
C ALA A 73 4.21 9.65 5.27
N GLU A 74 4.80 9.40 6.45
CA GLU A 74 4.55 8.18 7.22
C GLU A 74 3.06 8.06 7.60
N GLN A 75 2.47 9.14 8.08
CA GLN A 75 1.08 9.15 8.51
C GLN A 75 0.13 8.97 7.32
N ALA A 76 0.43 9.59 6.18
CA ALA A 76 -0.29 9.36 4.93
C ALA A 76 -0.20 7.89 4.47
N ALA A 77 0.98 7.27 4.52
CA ALA A 77 1.18 5.86 4.17
C ALA A 77 0.39 4.91 5.09
N ARG A 78 0.29 5.22 6.39
CA ARG A 78 -0.53 4.45 7.34
C ARG A 78 -2.02 4.50 7.00
N LEU A 79 -2.53 5.64 6.55
CA LEU A 79 -3.94 5.74 6.13
C LEU A 79 -4.24 4.89 4.89
N ILE A 80 -3.31 4.81 3.93
CA ILE A 80 -3.46 3.99 2.73
C ILE A 80 -3.55 2.49 3.05
N ALA A 81 -2.84 2.03 4.10
CA ALA A 81 -2.93 0.65 4.56
C ALA A 81 -4.33 0.26 5.10
N GLY A 82 -5.15 1.26 5.43
CA GLY A 82 -6.54 1.08 5.83
C GLY A 82 -6.72 0.67 7.30
N PRO A 83 -7.90 0.91 7.88
CA PRO A 83 -8.17 0.74 9.32
C PRO A 83 -8.17 -0.71 9.80
N GLY A 84 -8.30 -1.69 8.89
CA GLY A 84 -8.26 -3.11 9.20
C GLY A 84 -6.85 -3.71 9.25
N SER A 85 -5.81 -2.89 9.09
CA SER A 85 -4.43 -3.33 9.07
C SER A 85 -3.73 -3.14 10.42
N THR A 86 -2.94 -4.15 10.81
CA THR A 86 -1.95 -4.02 11.89
C THR A 86 -0.62 -3.67 11.26
N ILE A 87 -0.01 -2.59 11.74
CA ILE A 87 1.26 -2.06 11.22
C ILE A 87 2.32 -2.14 12.30
N THR A 88 3.43 -2.84 12.00
CA THR A 88 4.64 -2.84 12.81
C THR A 88 5.74 -2.14 12.03
N LEU A 89 6.33 -1.09 12.60
CA LEU A 89 7.45 -0.37 12.02
C LEU A 89 8.67 -0.53 12.93
N THR A 90 9.80 -0.94 12.38
CA THR A 90 11.06 -1.07 13.11
C THR A 90 12.19 -0.42 12.34
N ARG A 91 13.18 0.08 13.07
CA ARG A 91 14.47 0.50 12.52
C ARG A 91 15.56 -0.30 13.24
N PRO A 92 15.99 -1.45 12.69
CA PRO A 92 17.03 -2.25 13.32
C PRO A 92 18.30 -1.43 13.46
N ARG A 93 18.91 -1.36 14.65
CA ARG A 93 20.17 -0.59 14.85
C ARG A 93 21.31 -1.00 13.91
N ALA A 94 21.27 -2.24 13.40
CA ALA A 94 22.26 -2.80 12.49
C ALA A 94 21.96 -2.56 10.99
N ARG A 95 20.77 -2.07 10.64
CA ARG A 95 20.38 -1.78 9.25
C ARG A 95 20.10 -0.29 9.12
N HIS A 96 20.66 0.36 8.10
CA HIS A 96 20.41 1.79 7.84
C HIS A 96 18.98 2.08 7.36
N ARG A 97 18.19 1.04 7.09
CA ARG A 97 16.86 1.10 6.47
C ARG A 97 15.75 0.79 7.46
N HIS A 98 14.59 1.40 7.24
CA HIS A 98 13.35 1.12 7.95
C HIS A 98 12.74 -0.19 7.44
N GLN A 99 12.09 -0.92 8.33
CA GLN A 99 11.34 -2.13 8.03
C GLN A 99 9.89 -1.95 8.47
N ALA A 100 8.95 -2.32 7.61
CA ALA A 100 7.54 -2.33 7.92
C ALA A 100 6.96 -3.73 7.72
N VAL A 101 6.01 -4.09 8.57
CA VAL A 101 5.15 -5.26 8.41
C VAL A 101 3.72 -4.80 8.45
N ILE A 102 2.96 -5.10 7.40
CA ILE A 102 1.52 -4.86 7.34
C ILE A 102 0.82 -6.22 7.34
N SER A 103 -0.13 -6.38 8.26
CA SER A 103 -0.95 -7.58 8.37
C SER A 103 -2.43 -7.20 8.32
N VAL A 104 -3.22 -7.90 7.50
CA VAL A 104 -4.68 -7.72 7.42
C VAL A 104 -5.37 -8.96 7.97
N ALA A 105 -6.28 -8.75 8.91
CA ALA A 105 -7.10 -9.79 9.55
C ALA A 105 -6.29 -10.99 10.11
N GLY A 106 -5.02 -10.79 10.47
CA GLY A 106 -4.12 -11.83 10.99
C GLY A 106 -3.76 -12.95 10.00
N ALA A 107 -4.25 -12.90 8.76
CA ALA A 107 -4.13 -13.99 7.79
C ALA A 107 -3.17 -13.66 6.64
N LEU A 108 -3.11 -12.39 6.24
CA LEU A 108 -2.26 -11.92 5.15
C LEU A 108 -1.26 -10.92 5.69
N SER A 109 0.03 -11.20 5.53
CA SER A 109 1.09 -10.28 5.93
C SER A 109 2.14 -10.09 4.85
N ALA A 110 2.70 -8.89 4.81
CA ALA A 110 3.78 -8.53 3.92
C ALA A 110 4.79 -7.63 4.61
N HIS A 111 6.03 -7.74 4.16
CA HIS A 111 7.17 -7.01 4.66
C HIS A 111 7.63 -6.02 3.60
N GLY A 112 8.07 -4.85 4.04
CA GLY A 112 8.71 -3.85 3.20
C GLY A 112 9.94 -3.29 3.89
N GLU A 113 10.92 -2.88 3.10
CA GLU A 113 12.09 -2.14 3.56
C GLU A 113 12.22 -0.87 2.74
N GLY A 114 12.70 0.21 3.35
CA GLY A 114 12.82 1.51 2.70
C GLY A 114 13.71 2.46 3.49
N ASP A 115 14.17 3.53 2.84
CA ASP A 115 15.09 4.49 3.48
C ASP A 115 14.35 5.45 4.42
N SER A 116 13.03 5.50 4.31
CA SER A 116 12.13 6.16 5.25
C SER A 116 11.02 5.21 5.73
N PRO A 117 10.35 5.53 6.86
CA PRO A 117 9.15 4.84 7.29
C PRO A 117 8.08 4.71 6.21
N ALA A 118 7.83 5.79 5.45
CA ALA A 118 6.79 5.84 4.44
C ALA A 118 7.11 4.86 3.28
N LEU A 119 8.35 4.84 2.82
CA LEU A 119 8.78 3.91 1.76
C LEU A 119 8.69 2.45 2.21
N ALA A 120 9.09 2.15 3.45
CA ALA A 120 8.94 0.81 4.01
C ALA A 120 7.46 0.38 4.07
N LEU A 121 6.56 1.29 4.47
CA LEU A 121 5.11 1.04 4.49
C LEU A 121 4.54 0.82 3.09
N VAL A 122 4.92 1.63 2.10
CA VAL A 122 4.51 1.45 0.69
C VAL A 122 5.01 0.11 0.16
N GLY A 123 6.26 -0.28 0.46
CA GLY A 123 6.80 -1.59 0.11
C GLY A 123 6.01 -2.74 0.74
N ALA A 124 5.68 -2.66 2.03
CA ALA A 124 4.87 -3.67 2.71
C ALA A 124 3.44 -3.73 2.13
N TRP A 125 2.85 -2.57 1.82
CA TRP A 125 1.52 -2.46 1.24
C TRP A 125 1.44 -3.10 -0.15
N THR A 126 2.37 -2.76 -1.04
CA THR A 126 2.44 -3.38 -2.37
C THR A 126 2.66 -4.90 -2.28
N GLY A 127 3.48 -5.36 -1.34
CA GLY A 127 3.66 -6.78 -1.05
C GLY A 127 2.39 -7.49 -0.60
N LEU A 128 1.53 -6.81 0.18
CA LEU A 128 0.26 -7.37 0.65
C LEU A 128 -0.67 -7.65 -0.54
N PHE A 129 -0.82 -6.67 -1.43
CA PHE A 129 -1.67 -6.80 -2.60
C PHE A 129 -1.14 -7.81 -3.63
N ARG A 130 0.18 -8.00 -3.73
CA ARG A 130 0.75 -9.06 -4.59
C ARG A 130 0.43 -10.47 -4.11
N LYS A 131 0.29 -10.67 -2.79
CA LYS A 131 -0.08 -11.96 -2.18
C LYS A 131 -1.59 -12.20 -2.13
N ALA A 132 -2.39 -11.15 -2.23
CA ALA A 132 -3.85 -11.24 -2.13
C ALA A 132 -4.55 -12.12 -3.20
N PRO A 133 -4.14 -12.12 -4.49
CA PRO A 133 -4.73 -12.99 -5.50
C PRO A 133 -4.62 -14.48 -5.13
N GLU A 134 -3.51 -14.90 -4.52
CA GLU A 134 -3.29 -16.29 -4.08
C GLU A 134 -4.31 -16.69 -2.98
N HIS A 135 -4.60 -15.78 -2.05
CA HIS A 135 -5.56 -16.04 -0.97
C HIS A 135 -7.03 -15.92 -1.40
N ALA A 136 -7.35 -15.04 -2.36
CA ALA A 136 -8.68 -14.94 -2.94
C ALA A 136 -9.04 -16.23 -3.71
N LEU A 137 -8.06 -16.82 -4.42
CA LEU A 137 -8.20 -18.10 -5.10
C LEU A 137 -8.35 -19.28 -4.11
N LEU A 138 -7.68 -19.25 -2.95
CA LEU A 138 -7.81 -20.27 -1.91
C LEU A 138 -9.20 -20.29 -1.22
N ARG A 139 -9.82 -19.12 -1.01
CA ARG A 139 -11.18 -19.05 -0.43
C ARG A 139 -12.28 -19.52 -1.40
N LEU A 140 -12.10 -19.31 -2.70
CA LEU A 140 -13.02 -19.76 -3.74
C LEU A 140 -12.94 -21.27 -3.99
N SER A 141 -11.79 -21.90 -3.71
CA SER A 141 -11.59 -23.35 -3.84
C SER A 141 -12.01 -24.14 -2.59
N ALA A 142 -12.01 -23.51 -1.40
CA ALA A 142 -12.50 -24.13 -0.15
C ALA A 142 -14.03 -24.09 0.03
N SER A 143 -14.76 -23.46 -0.89
CA SER A 143 -16.24 -23.38 -0.88
C SER A 143 -16.90 -24.33 -1.89
N ARG A 144 -16.19 -25.37 -2.34
CA ARG A 144 -16.70 -26.42 -3.25
C ARG A 144 -16.79 -27.76 -2.54
#